data_AF-A0A7V6XL66-F1
#
_entry.id   AF-A0A7V6XL66-F1
#
_cell.length_a   1.000
_cell.length_b   1.000
_cell.length_c   1.000
_cell.angle_alpha   90.00
_cell.angle_beta   90.00
_cell.angle_gamma   90.00
#
_symmetry.space_group_name_H-M   'P 1'
#
loop_
_entity.id
_entity.type
_entity.pdbx_description
1 polymer ?
#
loop_
_entity_poly.entity_id
_entity_poly.type
_entity_poly.pdbx_seq_one_letter_code
_entity_poly.pdbx_strand_id
1 'polypeptide(L)'
;MKHVVSISLGSSSRNHSVEAEFLGEKFKIERIGTDGDQKKALGLIKELDGKVDAFGLGGIDLYICIGDKKYIFKDAKRLANAAKRTPIVDGSGLKNTLERKVIKYLNNEYGLKFKDKKVLLVCAM
;
A
#
# COMPACT_ATOMS: atom_id res chain seq x y z
N MET A 1 -8.49 16.36 -11.62
CA MET A 1 -8.71 14.91 -11.43
C MET A 1 -7.36 14.24 -11.38
N LYS A 2 -7.02 13.74 -10.19
CA LYS A 2 -5.80 12.98 -9.93
C LYS A 2 -5.93 11.54 -10.38
N HIS A 3 -4.83 10.94 -10.80
CA HIS A 3 -4.77 9.55 -11.26
C HIS A 3 -3.75 8.76 -10.46
N VAL A 4 -4.20 7.74 -9.75
CA VAL A 4 -3.36 6.88 -8.90
C VAL A 4 -3.48 5.44 -9.37
N VAL A 5 -2.34 4.77 -9.56
CA VAL A 5 -2.32 3.37 -10.02
C VAL A 5 -1.55 2.50 -9.04
N SER A 6 -2.24 1.52 -8.45
CA SER A 6 -1.64 0.45 -7.66
C SER A 6 -1.19 -0.69 -8.58
N ILE A 7 0.12 -0.84 -8.75
CA ILE A 7 0.73 -1.99 -9.43
C ILE A 7 0.96 -3.10 -8.40
N SER A 8 0.27 -4.23 -8.57
CA SER A 8 0.24 -5.31 -7.60
C SER A 8 0.82 -6.60 -8.17
N LEU A 9 1.70 -7.28 -7.42
CA LEU A 9 2.14 -8.64 -7.76
C LEU A 9 1.02 -9.70 -7.60
N GLY A 10 -0.04 -9.40 -6.85
CA GLY A 10 -1.22 -10.28 -6.75
C GLY A 10 -2.02 -10.39 -8.05
N SER A 11 -3.04 -11.27 -8.04
CA SER A 11 -3.80 -11.61 -9.24
C SER A 11 -4.47 -10.44 -9.96
N SER A 12 -4.53 -10.53 -11.30
CA SER A 12 -5.25 -9.63 -12.19
C SER A 12 -6.77 -9.80 -12.15
N SER A 13 -7.30 -10.91 -11.62
CA SER A 13 -8.75 -11.11 -11.43
C SER A 13 -9.39 -10.08 -10.48
N ARG A 14 -8.57 -9.42 -9.66
CA ARG A 14 -8.97 -8.34 -8.74
C ARG A 14 -8.71 -6.94 -9.29
N ASN A 15 -8.45 -6.84 -10.59
CA ASN A 15 -8.31 -5.54 -11.24
C ASN A 15 -9.62 -4.77 -11.12
N HIS A 16 -9.52 -3.52 -10.71
CA HIS A 16 -10.66 -2.65 -10.56
C HIS A 16 -10.21 -1.20 -10.71
N SER A 17 -11.18 -0.36 -11.03
CA SER A 17 -11.05 1.09 -11.10
C SER A 17 -12.20 1.70 -10.33
N VAL A 18 -11.90 2.71 -9.53
CA VAL A 18 -12.91 3.49 -8.81
C VAL A 18 -12.63 4.96 -8.98
N GLU A 19 -13.68 5.76 -8.96
CA GLU A 19 -13.58 7.21 -8.80
C GLU A 19 -14.02 7.56 -7.39
N ALA A 20 -13.24 8.41 -6.72
CA ALA A 20 -13.53 8.87 -5.37
C ALA A 20 -13.08 10.31 -5.19
N GLU A 21 -13.73 11.03 -4.28
CA GLU A 21 -13.39 12.42 -3.97
C GLU A 21 -12.74 12.49 -2.59
N PHE A 22 -11.57 13.14 -2.52
CA PHE A 22 -10.85 13.35 -1.28
C PHE A 22 -10.51 14.83 -1.16
N LEU A 23 -10.94 15.45 -0.06
CA LEU A 23 -10.64 16.87 0.23
C LEU A 23 -11.03 17.82 -0.92
N GLY A 24 -12.11 17.52 -1.65
CA GLY A 24 -12.58 18.31 -2.79
C GLY A 24 -11.88 18.03 -4.13
N GLU A 25 -10.91 17.11 -4.19
CA GLU A 25 -10.27 16.68 -5.44
C GLU A 25 -10.77 15.28 -5.84
N LYS A 26 -11.08 15.11 -7.13
CA LYS A 26 -11.49 13.82 -7.70
C LYS A 26 -10.27 12.96 -8.04
N PHE A 27 -10.33 11.69 -7.69
CA PHE A 27 -9.29 10.71 -7.96
C PHE A 27 -9.86 9.57 -8.79
N LYS A 28 -9.17 9.21 -9.87
CA LYS A 28 -9.27 7.89 -10.50
C LYS A 28 -8.23 6.99 -9.84
N ILE A 29 -8.68 5.91 -9.21
CA ILE A 29 -7.82 4.95 -8.52
C ILE A 29 -7.96 3.60 -9.21
N GLU A 30 -6.85 3.07 -9.70
CA GLU A 30 -6.81 1.79 -10.41
C GLU A 30 -5.92 0.80 -9.67
N ARG A 31 -6.30 -0.48 -9.71
CA ARG A 31 -5.44 -1.58 -9.28
C ARG A 31 -5.19 -2.50 -10.46
N ILE A 32 -3.91 -2.71 -10.79
CA ILE A 32 -3.47 -3.62 -11.86
C ILE A 32 -2.61 -4.73 -11.25
N GLY A 33 -3.11 -5.95 -11.30
CA GLY A 33 -2.44 -7.18 -10.91
C GLY A 33 -1.55 -7.72 -12.02
N THR A 34 -0.41 -8.28 -11.64
CA THR A 34 0.57 -8.86 -12.56
C THR A 34 0.73 -10.37 -12.42
N ASP A 35 -0.09 -11.02 -11.61
CA ASP A 35 -0.12 -12.49 -11.46
C ASP A 35 1.27 -13.08 -11.10
N GLY A 36 2.02 -12.36 -10.26
CA GLY A 36 3.38 -12.72 -9.85
C GLY A 36 4.49 -12.30 -10.82
N ASP A 37 4.15 -11.79 -12.02
CA ASP A 37 5.13 -11.36 -13.00
C ASP A 37 5.75 -10.00 -12.63
N GLN A 38 6.97 -10.05 -12.11
CA GLN A 38 7.75 -8.86 -11.78
C GLN A 38 8.21 -8.06 -13.02
N LYS A 39 8.45 -8.72 -14.16
CA LYS A 39 8.83 -8.02 -15.41
C LYS A 39 7.67 -7.21 -15.94
N LYS A 40 6.46 -7.77 -15.90
CA LYS A 40 5.22 -7.05 -16.23
C LYS A 40 5.00 -5.85 -15.31
N ALA A 41 5.21 -6.02 -14.00
CA ALA A 41 5.13 -4.92 -13.05
C ALA A 41 6.13 -3.79 -13.37
N LEU A 42 7.39 -4.14 -13.65
CA LEU A 42 8.41 -3.18 -14.07
C LEU A 42 8.05 -2.45 -15.37
N GLY A 43 7.48 -3.18 -16.35
CA GLY A 43 7.03 -2.62 -17.61
C GLY A 43 5.94 -1.57 -17.40
N LEU A 44 4.90 -1.93 -16.64
CA LEU A 44 3.79 -1.03 -16.32
C LEU A 44 4.24 0.22 -15.57
N ILE A 45 5.13 0.08 -14.58
CA ILE A 45 5.67 1.24 -13.84
C ILE A 45 6.38 2.19 -14.81
N LYS A 46 7.26 1.67 -15.68
CA LYS A 46 8.00 2.50 -16.66
C LYS A 46 7.07 3.15 -17.68
N GLU A 47 6.05 2.42 -18.13
CA GLU A 47 5.10 2.91 -19.12
C GLU A 47 4.26 4.08 -18.58
N LEU A 48 3.88 4.01 -17.31
CA LEU A 48 3.01 4.97 -16.64
C LEU A 48 3.78 6.08 -15.90
N ASP A 49 5.10 5.96 -15.77
CA ASP A 49 5.94 6.95 -15.08
C ASP A 49 5.86 8.33 -15.75
N GLY A 50 5.45 9.32 -14.98
CA GLY A 50 5.16 10.67 -15.45
C GLY A 50 3.80 10.85 -16.15
N LYS A 51 2.97 9.79 -16.25
CA LYS A 51 1.59 9.85 -16.76
C LYS A 51 0.53 9.78 -15.67
N VAL A 52 0.90 9.29 -14.48
CA VAL A 52 0.02 9.19 -13.31
C VAL A 52 0.60 10.01 -12.15
N ASP A 53 -0.25 10.47 -11.24
CA ASP A 53 0.14 11.33 -10.12
C ASP A 53 0.85 10.55 -9.02
N ALA A 54 0.52 9.27 -8.81
CA ALA A 54 1.19 8.41 -7.84
C ALA A 54 1.04 6.92 -8.16
N PHE A 55 2.01 6.14 -7.71
CA PHE A 55 1.95 4.69 -7.70
C PHE A 55 1.76 4.12 -6.30
N GLY A 56 0.99 3.05 -6.22
CA GLY A 56 0.99 2.12 -5.09
C GLY A 56 1.69 0.82 -5.46
N LEU A 57 2.53 0.28 -4.58
CA LEU A 57 3.04 -1.09 -4.65
C LEU A 57 2.11 -2.02 -3.88
N GLY A 58 1.56 -3.02 -4.57
CA GLY A 58 0.66 -4.01 -4.00
C GLY A 58 1.27 -5.40 -3.96
N GLY A 59 1.02 -6.13 -2.87
CA GLY A 59 1.54 -7.49 -2.69
C GLY A 59 3.04 -7.57 -2.40
N ILE A 60 3.68 -6.43 -2.10
CA ILE A 60 5.04 -6.35 -1.60
C ILE A 60 5.21 -5.05 -0.79
N ASP A 61 5.90 -5.12 0.34
CA ASP A 61 6.28 -3.96 1.14
C ASP A 61 7.69 -3.49 0.72
N LEU A 62 7.99 -2.20 0.83
CA LEU A 62 9.35 -1.67 0.65
C LEU A 62 10.21 -2.05 1.84
N TYR A 63 9.67 -1.92 3.05
CA TYR A 63 10.40 -2.11 4.30
C TYR A 63 9.66 -3.03 5.25
N ILE A 64 10.41 -3.87 5.96
CA ILE A 64 10.03 -4.37 7.28
C ILE A 64 10.67 -3.46 8.33
N CYS A 65 9.88 -3.02 9.30
CA CYS A 65 10.35 -2.22 10.43
C CYS A 65 10.41 -3.09 11.70
N ILE A 66 11.56 -3.12 12.36
CA ILE A 66 11.77 -3.77 13.66
C ILE A 66 12.34 -2.73 14.62
N GLY A 67 11.52 -2.25 15.55
CA GLY A 67 11.82 -1.05 16.33
C GLY A 67 12.16 0.13 15.41
N ASP A 68 13.33 0.74 15.61
CA ASP A 68 13.82 1.84 14.79
C ASP A 68 14.55 1.39 13.51
N LYS A 69 14.74 0.08 13.31
CA LYS A 69 15.48 -0.48 12.17
C LYS A 69 14.54 -0.76 11.00
N LYS A 70 14.96 -0.36 9.80
CA LYS A 70 14.26 -0.64 8.53
C LYS A 70 15.06 -1.59 7.66
N TYR A 71 14.44 -2.69 7.24
CA TYR A 71 15.01 -3.71 6.36
C TYR A 71 14.31 -3.63 5.01
N ILE A 72 15.06 -3.32 3.96
CA ILE A 72 14.51 -3.13 2.61
C ILE A 72 14.44 -4.45 1.84
N PHE A 73 13.33 -4.71 1.16
CA PHE A 73 13.23 -5.78 0.20
C PHE A 73 13.88 -5.38 -1.13
N LYS A 74 14.84 -6.17 -1.62
CA LYS A 74 15.58 -5.88 -2.86
C LYS A 74 14.65 -5.77 -4.08
N ASP A 75 13.65 -6.65 -4.17
CA ASP A 75 12.69 -6.65 -5.27
C ASP A 75 11.76 -5.43 -5.24
N ALA A 76 11.27 -5.06 -4.06
CA ALA A 76 10.48 -3.84 -3.88
C ALA A 76 11.29 -2.60 -4.24
N LYS A 77 12.57 -2.54 -3.81
CA LYS A 77 13.50 -1.46 -4.19
C LYS A 77 13.67 -1.37 -5.70
N ARG A 78 13.79 -2.52 -6.40
CA ARG A 78 13.93 -2.55 -7.86
C ARG A 78 12.68 -2.01 -8.56
N LEU A 79 11.49 -2.38 -8.09
CA LEU A 79 10.21 -1.87 -8.60
C LEU A 79 10.07 -0.37 -8.35
N ALA A 80 10.31 0.08 -7.12
CA ALA A 80 10.23 1.50 -6.78
C ALA A 80 11.22 2.35 -7.60
N ASN A 81 12.44 1.87 -7.79
CA ASN A 81 13.44 2.56 -8.60
C ASN A 81 13.10 2.61 -10.10
N ALA A 82 12.10 1.87 -10.58
CA ALA A 82 11.65 1.96 -11.97
C ALA A 82 10.84 3.22 -12.24
N ALA A 83 10.17 3.78 -11.23
CA ALA A 83 9.55 5.09 -11.30
C ALA A 83 10.62 6.16 -11.05
N LYS A 84 10.81 7.07 -12.01
CA LYS A 84 11.80 8.15 -11.95
C LYS A 84 11.16 9.51 -11.71
N ARG A 85 9.91 9.69 -12.15
CA ARG A 85 9.20 10.97 -12.11
C ARG A 85 8.04 10.92 -11.13
N THR A 86 7.24 9.86 -11.19
CA THR A 86 6.04 9.70 -10.37
C THR A 86 6.41 9.11 -9.01
N PRO A 87 5.88 9.66 -7.90
CA PRO A 87 6.10 9.10 -6.56
C PRO A 87 5.50 7.69 -6.46
N ILE A 88 6.19 6.81 -5.72
CA ILE A 88 5.74 5.44 -5.47
C ILE A 88 5.80 5.11 -3.98
N VAL A 89 4.72 4.53 -3.46
CA VAL A 89 4.54 4.19 -2.04
C VAL A 89 3.99 2.78 -1.86
N ASP A 90 4.12 2.20 -0.67
CA ASP A 90 3.66 0.84 -0.33
C ASP A 90 2.56 0.81 0.76
N GLY A 91 2.10 1.97 1.23
CA GLY A 91 1.06 2.07 2.26
C GLY A 91 1.55 1.80 3.70
N SER A 92 2.82 1.47 3.91
CA SER A 92 3.40 1.17 5.23
C SER A 92 3.18 2.30 6.25
N GLY A 93 3.24 3.57 5.82
CA GLY A 93 3.00 4.73 6.68
C GLY A 93 1.56 4.80 7.21
N LEU A 94 0.57 4.50 6.36
CA LEU A 94 -0.84 4.43 6.79
C LEU A 94 -1.05 3.26 7.75
N LYS A 95 -0.54 2.08 7.41
CA LYS A 95 -0.63 0.88 8.26
C LYS A 95 -0.12 1.15 9.68
N ASN A 96 1.13 1.61 9.79
CA ASN A 96 1.79 1.88 11.07
C ASN A 96 1.10 2.99 11.89
N THR A 97 0.31 3.85 11.24
CA THR A 97 -0.43 4.92 11.92
C THR A 97 -1.83 4.47 12.33
N LEU A 98 -2.57 3.84 11.42
CA LEU A 98 -3.99 3.55 11.57
C LEU A 98 -4.23 2.32 12.46
N GLU A 99 -3.41 1.27 12.36
CA GLU A 99 -3.59 0.05 13.17
C GLU A 99 -3.51 0.36 14.66
N ARG A 100 -2.57 1.22 15.09
CA ARG A 100 -2.51 1.64 16.51
C ARG A 100 -3.70 2.49 16.93
N LYS A 101 -4.20 3.34 16.02
CA LYS A 101 -5.34 4.24 16.30
C LYS A 101 -6.66 3.46 16.39
N VAL A 102 -6.83 2.40 15.59
CA VAL A 102 -8.11 1.68 15.52
C VAL A 102 -8.49 1.05 16.87
N ILE A 103 -7.53 0.51 17.62
CA ILE A 103 -7.80 -0.09 18.95
C ILE A 103 -8.32 0.97 19.92
N LYS A 104 -7.71 2.16 19.93
CA LYS A 104 -8.15 3.27 20.77
C LYS A 104 -9.52 3.78 20.36
N TYR A 105 -9.72 3.95 19.06
CA TYR A 105 -10.98 4.41 18.47
C TYR A 105 -12.14 3.47 18.81
N LEU A 106 -11.94 2.15 18.65
CA LEU A 106 -12.95 1.14 18.98
C LEU A 106 -13.29 1.13 20.48
N ASN A 107 -12.30 1.31 21.36
CA ASN A 107 -12.55 1.38 22.80
C ASN A 107 -13.34 2.63 23.18
N ASN A 108 -12.98 3.79 22.62
CA ASN A 108 -13.55 5.07 23.02
C ASN A 108 -14.91 5.35 22.37
N GLU A 109 -15.07 5.07 21.08
CA GLU A 109 -16.28 5.42 20.31
C GLU A 109 -17.31 4.29 20.30
N TYR A 110 -16.87 3.03 20.43
CA TYR A 110 -17.76 1.85 20.35
C TYR A 110 -17.81 1.04 21.66
N GLY A 111 -17.14 1.50 22.72
CA GLY A 111 -17.17 0.85 24.04
C GLY A 111 -16.53 -0.55 24.07
N LEU A 112 -15.74 -0.92 23.04
CA LEU A 112 -15.08 -2.22 22.97
C LEU A 112 -13.95 -2.31 24.00
N LYS A 113 -14.16 -3.10 25.05
CA LYS A 113 -13.16 -3.29 26.11
C LYS A 113 -12.14 -4.35 25.69
N PHE A 114 -10.88 -3.97 25.50
CA PHE A 114 -9.80 -4.90 25.17
C PHE A 114 -8.99 -5.38 26.39
N LYS A 115 -9.14 -4.72 27.54
CA LYS A 115 -8.47 -5.10 28.79
C LYS A 115 -8.81 -6.55 29.16
N ASP A 116 -7.80 -7.31 29.57
CA ASP A 116 -7.89 -8.71 30.04
C ASP A 116 -8.40 -9.73 29.00
N LYS A 117 -8.53 -9.34 27.72
CA LYS A 117 -8.85 -10.28 26.64
C LYS A 117 -7.62 -11.07 26.21
N LYS A 118 -7.78 -12.38 26.07
CA LYS A 118 -6.78 -13.25 25.44
C LYS A 118 -6.77 -12.97 23.94
N VAL A 119 -5.59 -12.76 23.38
CA VAL A 119 -5.37 -12.53 21.95
C VAL A 119 -4.40 -13.56 21.40
N LEU A 120 -4.60 -13.97 20.15
CA LEU A 120 -3.61 -14.72 19.41
C LEU A 120 -2.61 -13.74 18.81
N LEU A 121 -1.38 -13.74 19.32
CA LEU A 121 -0.29 -12.98 18.72
C LEU A 121 0.32 -13.81 17.59
N VAL A 122 -0.02 -13.48 16.35
CA VAL A 122 0.43 -14.24 15.16
C VAL A 122 1.92 -14.02 14.88
N CYS A 123 2.45 -12.84 15.19
CA CYS A 123 3.87 -12.50 15.07
C CYS A 123 4.23 -11.42 16.10
N ALA A 124 5.37 -11.59 16.79
CA ALA A 124 6.02 -10.56 17.60
C ALA A 124 7.32 -10.17 16.88
N MET A 125 7.55 -8.87 16.69
CA MET A 125 8.79 -8.31 16.14
C MET A 125 9.51 -7.47 17.18
#